data_AF-V4Q736-F1
#
_entry.id   AF-V4Q736-F1
#
_cell.length_a   1.000
_cell.length_b   1.000
_cell.length_c   1.000
_cell.angle_alpha   90.00
_cell.angle_beta   90.00
_cell.angle_gamma   90.00
#
_symmetry.space_group_name_H-M   'P 1'
#
loop_
_entity.id
_entity.type
_entity.pdbx_description
1 polymer ?
#
loop_
_entity_poly.entity_id
_entity_poly.type
_entity_poly.pdbx_seq_one_letter_code
_entity_poly.pdbx_strand_id
1 'polypeptide(L)' 'MKVFRSLAQPGVWRRAAVTALLVGSVLNLINQGGALWGAEKLSVFHLLLNYLVPFAVASFSAIQARRDSERAETSS' A
#
# COMPACT_ATOMS: atom_id res chain seq x y z
N MET A 1 21.25 -3.64 -13.61
CA MET A 1 19.85 -4.10 -13.79
C MET A 1 19.40 -5.19 -12.78
N LYS A 2 20.07 -5.38 -11.62
CA LYS A 2 19.72 -6.45 -10.65
C LYS A 2 18.68 -6.02 -9.59
N VAL A 3 18.58 -4.72 -9.30
CA VAL A 3 17.70 -4.16 -8.24
C VAL A 3 16.21 -4.33 -8.61
N PHE A 4 15.82 -4.02 -9.84
CA PHE A 4 14.43 -4.14 -10.30
C PHE A 4 13.89 -5.57 -10.28
N ARG A 5 14.75 -6.58 -10.45
CA ARG A 5 14.33 -8.00 -10.44
C ARG A 5 14.08 -8.53 -9.01
N SER A 6 14.70 -7.93 -7.99
CA SER A 6 14.40 -8.25 -6.60
C SER A 6 13.15 -7.54 -6.06
N LEU A 7 12.70 -6.46 -6.71
CA LEU A 7 11.45 -5.74 -6.38
C LEU A 7 10.18 -6.46 -6.87
N ALA A 8 10.33 -7.44 -7.76
CA ALA A 8 9.24 -8.22 -8.34
C ALA A 8 9.03 -9.57 -7.63
N GLN A 9 9.41 -9.70 -6.36
CA GLN A 9 9.09 -10.90 -5.59
C GLN A 9 7.59 -10.88 -5.21
N PRO A 10 6.81 -11.92 -5.59
CA PRO A 10 5.36 -11.95 -5.44
C PRO A 10 4.87 -11.73 -3.99
N GLY A 11 5.70 -12.05 -3.00
CA GLY A 11 5.37 -11.90 -1.58
C GLY A 11 5.19 -10.44 -1.13
N VAL A 12 5.97 -9.51 -1.65
CA VAL A 12 5.89 -8.08 -1.28
C VAL A 12 4.64 -7.44 -1.86
N TRP A 13 4.34 -7.73 -3.13
CA TRP A 13 3.15 -7.22 -3.83
C TRP A 13 1.86 -7.73 -3.19
N ARG A 14 1.81 -9.01 -2.81
CA ARG A 14 0.64 -9.59 -2.16
C ARG A 14 0.37 -8.96 -0.80
N ARG A 15 1.40 -8.74 0.01
CA ARG A 15 1.25 -8.06 1.32
C ARG A 15 0.80 -6.61 1.14
N ALA A 16 1.44 -5.86 0.23
CA ALA A 16 1.07 -4.49 -0.06
C ALA A 16 -0.37 -4.36 -0.58
N ALA A 17 -0.82 -5.30 -1.44
CA ALA A 17 -2.20 -5.33 -1.94
C ALA A 17 -3.23 -5.61 -0.84
N VAL A 18 -2.94 -6.52 0.10
CA VAL A 18 -3.83 -6.78 1.25
C VAL A 18 -3.92 -5.55 2.15
N THR A 19 -2.78 -4.91 2.44
CA THR A 19 -2.76 -3.65 3.22
C THR A 19 -3.55 -2.55 2.52
N ALA A 20 -3.36 -2.38 1.21
CA ALA A 20 -4.09 -1.41 0.41
C ALA A 20 -5.60 -1.66 0.43
N LEU A 21 -6.03 -2.92 0.30
CA LEU A 21 -7.44 -3.30 0.36
C LEU A 21 -8.07 -3.01 1.73
N LEU A 22 -7.40 -3.42 2.81
CA LEU A 22 -7.93 -3.25 4.17
C LEU A 22 -7.97 -1.76 4.55
N VAL A 23 -6.84 -1.08 4.45
CA VAL A 23 -6.73 0.33 4.85
C VAL A 23 -7.52 1.21 3.90
N GLY A 24 -7.49 0.93 2.59
CA GLY A 24 -8.25 1.70 1.61
C GLY A 24 -9.75 1.56 1.75
N SER A 25 -10.25 0.39 2.14
CA SER A 25 -11.69 0.22 2.43
C SER A 25 -12.12 1.00 3.68
N VAL A 26 -11.29 1.01 4.73
CA VAL A 26 -11.53 1.80 5.94
C VAL A 26 -11.50 3.30 5.63
N LEU A 27 -10.49 3.77 4.89
CA LEU A 27 -10.38 5.17 4.47
C LEU A 27 -11.56 5.59 3.60
N ASN A 28 -12.05 4.71 2.73
CA ASN A 28 -13.20 5.00 1.90
C ASN A 28 -14.49 5.16 2.71
N LEU A 29 -14.66 4.34 3.74
CA LEU A 29 -15.79 4.43 4.67
C LEU A 29 -15.75 5.72 5.50
N ILE A 30 -14.55 6.14 5.96
CA ILE A 30 -14.38 7.36 6.76
C ILE A 30 -14.49 8.63 5.90
N ASN A 31 -13.81 8.67 4.76
CA ASN A 31 -13.70 9.87 3.93
C ASN A 31 -14.93 10.12 3.05
N GLN A 32 -15.64 9.06 2.65
CA GLN A 32 -16.80 9.20 1.75
C GLN A 32 -17.88 8.14 2.00
N GLY A 33 -18.04 7.70 3.25
CA GLY A 33 -19.12 6.78 3.65
C GLY A 33 -20.51 7.30 3.28
N GLY A 34 -20.76 8.60 3.42
CA GLY A 34 -22.01 9.22 2.95
C GLY A 34 -22.23 9.05 1.45
N ALA A 35 -21.19 9.21 0.63
CA ALA A 35 -21.27 9.00 -0.81
C ALA A 35 -21.45 7.53 -1.21
N LEU A 36 -20.92 6.59 -0.42
CA LEU A 36 -21.11 5.14 -0.61
C LEU A 36 -22.55 4.69 -0.32
N TRP A 37 -23.22 5.34 0.63
CA TRP A 37 -24.64 5.12 0.94
C TRP A 37 -25.60 5.99 0.12
N GLY A 38 -25.07 6.75 -0.86
CA GLY A 38 -25.87 7.55 -1.79
C GLY A 38 -26.34 8.91 -1.24
N ALA A 39 -25.84 9.34 -0.08
CA ALA A 39 -26.15 10.64 0.49
C ALA A 39 -25.36 11.79 -0.18
N GLU A 40 -24.24 11.49 -0.84
CA GLU A 40 -23.38 12.48 -1.51
C GLU A 40 -22.79 11.97 -2.84
N LYS A 41 -22.22 12.89 -3.63
CA LYS A 41 -21.54 12.55 -4.89
C LYS A 41 -20.20 11.86 -4.63
N LEU A 42 -20.00 10.71 -5.26
CA LEU A 42 -18.78 9.92 -5.10
C LEU A 42 -17.58 10.57 -5.82
N SER A 43 -16.49 10.80 -5.09
CA SER A 43 -15.25 11.34 -5.65
C SER A 43 -14.33 10.18 -6.04
N VAL A 44 -14.28 9.89 -7.35
CA VAL A 44 -13.43 8.84 -7.92
C VAL A 44 -11.95 9.08 -7.60
N PHE A 45 -11.53 10.35 -7.55
CA PHE A 45 -10.16 10.71 -7.19
C PHE A 45 -9.82 10.32 -5.73
N HIS A 46 -10.69 10.65 -4.78
CA HIS A 46 -10.51 10.23 -3.38
C HIS A 46 -10.57 8.71 -3.22
N LEU A 47 -11.44 8.03 -3.97
CA LEU A 47 -11.54 6.57 -3.96
C LEU A 47 -10.19 5.95 -4.37
N LEU A 48 -9.61 6.42 -5.47
CA LEU A 48 -8.32 5.93 -5.95
C LEU A 48 -7.18 6.19 -4.95
N LEU A 49 -7.12 7.39 -4.36
CA LEU A 49 -6.10 7.73 -3.38
C LEU A 49 -6.19 6.88 -2.11
N ASN A 50 -7.41 6.58 -1.65
CA ASN A 50 -7.62 5.74 -0.48
C ASN A 50 -7.01 4.34 -0.64
N TYR A 51 -6.94 3.79 -1.85
CA TYR A 51 -6.25 2.52 -2.11
C TYR A 51 -4.77 2.69 -2.49
N LEU A 52 -4.45 3.71 -3.28
CA LEU A 52 -3.10 3.91 -3.83
C LEU A 52 -2.08 4.31 -2.75
N VAL A 53 -2.47 5.17 -1.82
CA VAL A 53 -1.59 5.65 -0.74
C VAL A 53 -1.15 4.50 0.18
N PRO A 54 -2.05 3.70 0.78
CA PRO A 54 -1.63 2.59 1.63
C PRO A 54 -0.88 1.49 0.87
N PHE A 55 -1.17 1.27 -0.43
CA PHE A 55 -0.34 0.41 -1.26
C PHE A 55 1.12 0.92 -1.33
N ALA A 56 1.31 2.19 -1.68
CA ALA A 56 2.62 2.80 -1.82
C ALA A 56 3.41 2.79 -0.50
N VAL A 57 2.76 3.11 0.63
CA VAL A 57 3.36 3.07 1.97
C VAL A 57 3.76 1.64 2.34
N ALA A 58 2.90 0.64 2.11
CA ALA A 58 3.21 -0.76 2.40
C ALA A 58 4.38 -1.28 1.55
N SER A 59 4.41 -0.93 0.25
CA SER A 59 5.53 -1.25 -0.63
C SER A 59 6.84 -0.59 -0.17
N PHE A 60 6.81 0.69 0.18
CA PHE A 60 7.99 1.42 0.64
C PHE A 60 8.52 0.86 1.96
N SER A 61 7.66 0.61 2.95
CA SER A 61 8.03 0.01 4.23
C SER A 61 8.65 -1.37 4.06
N ALA A 62 8.12 -2.21 3.16
CA ALA A 62 8.70 -3.51 2.86
C ALA A 62 10.11 -3.41 2.24
N ILE A 63 10.34 -2.42 1.37
CA ILE A 63 11.66 -2.18 0.79
C ILE A 63 12.65 -1.72 1.87
N GLN A 64 12.24 -0.78 2.73
CA GLN A 64 13.06 -0.26 3.83
C GLN A 64 13.48 -1.37 4.79
N ALA A 65 12.51 -2.16 5.27
CA ALA A 65 12.77 -3.26 6.19
C ALA A 65 13.79 -4.27 5.64
N ARG A 66 13.73 -4.57 4.34
CA ARG A 66 14.71 -5.46 3.70
C ARG A 66 16.11 -4.86 3.65
N ARG A 67 16.23 -3.56 3.32
CA ARG A 67 17.53 -2.87 3.32
C ARG A 67 18.16 -2.84 4.71
N ASP A 68 17.35 -2.71 5.75
CA ASP A 68 17.82 -2.73 7.13
C ASP A 68 18.29 -4.13 7.54
N SER A 69 17.58 -5.20 7.13
CA SER A 69 18.03 -6.58 7.34
C SER A 69 19.34 -6.90 6.60
N GLU A 70 19.47 -6.51 5.32
CA GLU A 70 20.71 -6.72 4.53
C GLU A 70 21.92 -6.00 5.14
N ARG A 71 21.70 -4.80 5.72
CA ARG A 71 22.75 -4.07 6.45
C ARG A 71 23.16 -4.78 7.74
N ALA A 72 22.20 -5.34 8.49
CA ALA A 72 22.48 -6.06 9.72
C ALA A 72 23.31 -7.33 9.48
N GLU A 73 23.02 -8.07 8.40
CA GLU A 73 23.77 -9.28 8.02
C GLU A 73 25.21 -8.98 7.55
N THR A 74 25.44 -7.84 6.90
CA THR A 74 26.77 -7.45 6.41
C THR A 74 27.68 -6.89 7.53
N SER A 75 27.11 -6.55 8.70
CA SER A 75 27.84 -6.04 9.86
C SER A 75 28.17 -7.10 10.92
N SER A 76 27.77 -8.37 10.71
CA SER A 76 28.11 -9.53 11.56
C SER A 76 29.25 -10.35 10.94
#